data_AF-A0A9W7E1G2-F1
#
_entry.id   AF-A0A9W7E1G2-F1
#
_cell.length_a   1.000
_cell.length_b   1.000
_cell.length_c   1.000
_cell.angle_alpha   90.00
_cell.angle_beta   90.00
_cell.angle_gamma   90.00
#
_symmetry.space_group_name_H-M   'P 1'
#
loop_
_entity.id
_entity.type
_entity.pdbx_description
1 polymer ?
#
loop_
_entity_poly.entity_id
_entity_poly.type
_entity_poly.pdbx_seq_one_letter_code
_entity_poly.pdbx_strand_id
1 'polypeptide(L)'
;MPVLPLCNLLPPPFPLSQLNFIPEHDPSSYKGSSGCRFLTVGASPPYFGALAYASAATLQAGADMTTALTLEDAVADNLRNCPLTSAETMVYSSNLLPPPDIPNFSNSISGTLIGPGLSRAPSSQSWACTVASSLPPSPSKCVVLDADALWPSSSPSILETLLPPRSPLILTPNIVEFNRLVSTHLPDSSNYESESDKAQLCKLLRAKLNVHGIILKGPTDIITTEHCQL
;
A
#
# COMPACT_ATOMS: atom_id res chain seq x y z
N MET A 1 -17.49 9.93 33.93
CA MET A 1 -18.30 9.98 32.69
C MET A 1 -18.54 8.54 32.25
N PRO A 2 -19.79 8.12 32.02
CA PRO A 2 -20.07 6.75 31.62
C PRO A 2 -19.62 6.54 30.16
N VAL A 3 -18.96 5.41 29.93
CA VAL A 3 -18.51 4.94 28.62
C VAL A 3 -19.76 4.66 27.78
N LEU A 4 -19.89 5.31 26.63
CA LEU A 4 -20.95 5.01 25.66
C LEU A 4 -20.79 3.54 25.20
N PRO A 5 -21.86 2.73 25.20
CA PRO A 5 -21.78 1.37 24.73
C PRO A 5 -21.44 1.35 23.23
N LEU A 6 -20.48 0.51 22.87
CA LEU A 6 -19.95 0.25 21.52
C LEU A 6 -20.97 -0.31 20.50
N CYS A 7 -22.28 -0.22 20.77
CA CYS A 7 -23.33 -0.92 20.00
C CYS A 7 -24.10 -0.06 18.99
N ASN A 8 -23.73 1.19 18.74
CA ASN A 8 -24.36 2.02 17.72
C ASN A 8 -23.46 2.26 16.49
N LEU A 9 -22.76 1.22 16.03
CA LEU A 9 -22.28 1.22 14.65
C LEU A 9 -23.53 1.14 13.76
N LEU A 10 -23.77 2.19 12.98
CA LEU A 10 -24.78 2.17 11.93
C LEU A 10 -24.60 0.89 11.13
N PRO A 11 -25.68 0.15 10.81
CA PRO A 11 -25.55 -1.01 9.94
C PRO A 11 -24.84 -0.58 8.66
N PRO A 12 -23.93 -1.41 8.12
CA PRO A 12 -23.17 -1.04 6.94
C PRO A 12 -24.15 -0.63 5.83
N PRO A 13 -23.81 0.39 5.02
CA PRO A 13 -24.69 0.91 3.97
C PRO A 13 -25.03 -0.14 2.88
N PHE A 14 -24.47 -1.34 2.97
CA PHE A 14 -24.67 -2.46 2.06
C PHE A 14 -25.01 -3.74 2.85
N PRO A 15 -25.83 -4.64 2.28
CA PRO A 15 -26.08 -5.95 2.86
C PRO A 15 -24.78 -6.72 3.05
N LEU A 16 -24.56 -7.32 4.23
CA LEU A 16 -23.37 -8.14 4.52
C LEU A 16 -23.18 -9.29 3.52
N SER A 17 -24.27 -9.78 2.92
CA SER A 17 -24.25 -10.80 1.85
C SER A 17 -23.58 -10.35 0.55
N GLN A 18 -23.29 -9.06 0.39
CA GLN A 18 -22.52 -8.51 -0.73
C GLN A 18 -21.03 -8.36 -0.39
N LEU A 19 -20.63 -8.61 0.87
CA LEU A 19 -19.27 -8.51 1.38
C LEU A 19 -18.60 -9.88 1.50
N ASN A 20 -18.83 -10.79 0.53
CA ASN A 20 -18.24 -12.14 0.49
C ASN A 20 -16.69 -12.16 0.42
N PHE A 21 -16.05 -10.99 0.40
CA PHE A 21 -14.61 -10.81 0.42
C PHE A 21 -14.06 -10.44 1.82
N ILE A 22 -14.92 -10.13 2.79
CA ILE A 22 -14.50 -9.97 4.19
C ILE A 22 -14.40 -11.38 4.80
N PRO A 23 -13.23 -11.79 5.31
CA PRO A 23 -13.09 -13.10 5.93
C PRO A 23 -13.96 -13.21 7.19
N GLU A 24 -14.62 -14.36 7.36
CA GLU A 24 -15.35 -14.65 8.59
C GLU A 24 -14.39 -14.77 9.78
N HIS A 25 -14.77 -14.18 10.90
CA HIS A 25 -13.98 -14.27 12.13
C HIS A 25 -14.29 -15.57 12.87
N ASP A 26 -13.31 -16.46 12.98
CA ASP A 26 -13.39 -17.65 13.84
C ASP A 26 -13.14 -17.26 15.31
N PRO A 27 -14.11 -17.46 16.23
CA PRO A 27 -13.94 -17.15 17.66
C PRO A 27 -12.79 -17.91 18.35
N SER A 28 -12.32 -19.01 17.77
CA SER A 28 -11.19 -19.79 18.27
C SER A 28 -9.83 -19.33 17.74
N SER A 29 -9.82 -18.36 16.81
CA SER A 29 -8.61 -17.79 16.24
C SER A 29 -7.83 -16.96 17.29
N TYR A 30 -6.50 -17.09 17.28
CA TYR A 30 -5.58 -16.27 18.07
C TYR A 30 -4.75 -15.37 17.15
N LYS A 31 -4.06 -14.36 17.70
CA LYS A 31 -3.21 -13.45 16.92
C LYS A 31 -2.22 -14.21 16.02
N GLY A 32 -2.32 -14.00 14.71
CA GLY A 32 -1.57 -14.69 13.67
C GLY A 32 -2.32 -15.86 13.01
N SER A 33 -3.51 -16.23 13.50
CA SER A 33 -4.31 -17.35 12.99
C SER A 33 -5.07 -16.98 11.72
N SER A 34 -5.46 -15.71 11.57
CA SER A 34 -5.98 -15.22 10.29
C SER A 34 -4.88 -15.17 9.22
N GLY A 35 -3.61 -15.27 9.65
CA GLY A 35 -2.44 -15.12 8.81
C GLY A 35 -2.26 -13.70 8.26
N CYS A 36 -3.12 -12.75 8.64
CA CYS A 36 -3.22 -11.42 8.05
C CYS A 36 -2.20 -10.47 8.69
N ARG A 37 -1.01 -10.36 8.08
CA ARG A 37 0.02 -9.41 8.51
C ARG A 37 0.37 -8.46 7.37
N PHE A 38 0.46 -7.18 7.69
CA PHE A 38 0.80 -6.15 6.73
C PHE A 38 2.18 -5.55 6.98
N LEU A 39 2.91 -5.27 5.92
CA LEU A 39 4.13 -4.48 5.95
C LEU A 39 3.84 -3.12 5.34
N THR A 40 4.08 -2.04 6.08
CA THR A 40 4.01 -0.67 5.56
C THR A 40 5.44 -0.12 5.47
N VAL A 41 5.80 0.44 4.32
CA VAL A 41 7.15 0.89 4.00
C VAL A 41 7.11 2.35 3.59
N GLY A 42 7.87 3.19 4.28
CA GLY A 42 7.92 4.62 3.99
C GLY A 42 8.47 5.40 5.17
N ALA A 43 7.88 6.57 5.40
CA ALA A 43 8.31 7.56 6.37
C ALA A 43 9.74 8.08 6.18
N SER A 44 9.85 9.40 6.23
CA SER A 44 11.08 10.17 6.22
C SER A 44 10.78 11.44 7.02
N PRO A 45 11.76 12.16 7.57
CA PRO A 45 11.50 13.44 8.21
C PRO A 45 11.04 14.46 7.14
N PRO A 46 9.93 15.20 7.34
CA PRO A 46 9.01 15.22 8.49
C PRO A 46 7.75 14.33 8.33
N TYR A 47 7.62 13.56 7.26
CA TYR A 47 6.43 12.81 6.84
C TYR A 47 6.16 11.48 7.58
N PHE A 48 6.57 11.34 8.83
CA PHE A 48 6.34 10.10 9.60
C PHE A 48 4.85 9.83 9.86
N GLY A 49 4.03 10.88 9.98
CA GLY A 49 2.59 10.74 10.21
C GLY A 49 1.86 9.95 9.12
N ALA A 50 2.32 10.02 7.86
CA ALA A 50 1.70 9.30 6.76
C ALA A 50 1.77 7.78 6.97
N LEU A 51 2.93 7.27 7.39
CA LEU A 51 3.10 5.85 7.67
C LEU A 51 2.36 5.41 8.95
N ALA A 52 2.26 6.30 9.95
CA ALA A 52 1.47 6.03 11.16
C ALA A 52 -0.02 5.82 10.83
N TYR A 53 -0.63 6.72 10.03
CA TYR A 53 -2.01 6.56 9.59
C TYR A 53 -2.21 5.31 8.73
N ALA A 54 -1.32 5.05 7.79
CA ALA A 54 -1.40 3.86 6.96
C ALA A 54 -1.33 2.58 7.80
N SER A 55 -0.44 2.54 8.80
CA SER A 55 -0.30 1.39 9.69
C SER A 55 -1.53 1.20 10.58
N ALA A 56 -2.05 2.29 11.15
CA ALA A 56 -3.30 2.24 11.93
C ALA A 56 -4.49 1.74 11.09
N ALA A 57 -4.59 2.21 9.84
CA ALA A 57 -5.66 1.82 8.93
C ALA A 57 -5.64 0.31 8.61
N THR A 58 -4.45 -0.30 8.47
CA THR A 58 -4.35 -1.76 8.25
C THR A 58 -4.90 -2.57 9.43
N LEU A 59 -4.63 -2.15 10.67
CA LEU A 59 -5.17 -2.80 11.87
C LEU A 59 -6.69 -2.59 11.98
N GLN A 60 -7.17 -1.38 11.70
CA GLN A 60 -8.61 -1.08 11.67
C GLN A 60 -9.36 -1.87 10.58
N ALA A 61 -8.68 -2.21 9.49
CA ALA A 61 -9.20 -3.07 8.43
C ALA A 61 -9.22 -4.58 8.81
N GLY A 62 -8.73 -4.95 10.00
CA GLY A 62 -8.75 -6.32 10.50
C GLY A 62 -7.44 -7.10 10.33
N ALA A 63 -6.31 -6.42 10.11
CA ALA A 63 -5.00 -7.08 10.20
C ALA A 63 -4.67 -7.46 11.65
N ASP A 64 -4.14 -8.66 11.86
CA ASP A 64 -3.71 -9.13 13.19
C ASP A 64 -2.48 -8.37 13.69
N MET A 65 -1.61 -7.97 12.75
CA MET A 65 -0.36 -7.30 13.05
C MET A 65 0.12 -6.49 11.85
N THR A 66 0.71 -5.34 12.14
CA THR A 66 1.31 -4.48 11.12
C THR A 66 2.75 -4.20 11.46
N THR A 67 3.63 -4.27 10.48
CA THR A 67 5.02 -3.90 10.62
C THR A 67 5.25 -2.61 9.84
N ALA A 68 5.58 -1.53 10.54
CA ALA A 68 5.99 -0.27 9.94
C ALA A 68 7.52 -0.26 9.79
N LEU A 69 7.98 -0.18 8.55
CA LEU A 69 9.38 -0.17 8.19
C LEU A 69 9.77 1.20 7.62
N THR A 70 10.80 1.81 8.22
CA THR A 70 11.36 3.11 7.82
C THR A 70 12.87 3.00 7.63
N LEU A 71 13.45 3.93 6.86
CA LEU A 71 14.89 3.99 6.66
C LEU A 71 15.60 4.52 7.91
N GLU A 72 15.04 5.55 8.57
CA GLU A 72 15.74 6.32 9.61
C GLU A 72 15.32 5.96 11.04
N ASP A 73 16.31 5.83 11.95
CA ASP A 73 16.09 5.54 13.38
C ASP A 73 15.24 6.60 14.09
N ALA A 74 15.54 7.88 13.87
CA ALA A 74 14.80 8.98 14.49
C ALA A 74 13.32 8.98 14.06
N VAL A 75 13.03 8.57 12.83
CA VAL A 75 11.66 8.39 12.33
C VAL A 75 10.99 7.19 13.00
N ALA A 76 11.72 6.08 13.17
CA ALA A 76 11.22 4.91 13.89
C ALA A 76 10.86 5.25 15.34
N ASP A 77 11.69 6.03 16.03
CA ASP A 77 11.41 6.46 17.41
C ASP A 77 10.19 7.38 17.50
N ASN A 78 10.05 8.32 16.55
CA ASN A 78 8.84 9.14 16.47
C ASN A 78 7.58 8.31 16.19
N LEU A 79 7.67 7.31 15.32
CA LEU A 79 6.58 6.37 15.04
C LEU A 79 6.21 5.51 16.25
N ARG A 80 7.20 5.00 17.01
CA ARG A 80 6.96 4.23 18.24
C ARG A 80 6.23 5.04 19.32
N ASN A 81 6.51 6.34 19.39
CA ASN A 81 5.89 7.25 20.34
C ASN A 81 4.60 7.91 19.80
N CYS A 82 4.20 7.60 18.57
CA CYS A 82 3.03 8.19 17.94
C CYS A 82 1.75 7.60 18.55
N PRO A 83 0.77 8.42 19.00
CA PRO A 83 -0.49 7.89 19.54
C PRO A 83 -1.32 7.05 18.57
N LEU A 84 -1.04 7.16 17.27
CA LEU A 84 -1.73 6.40 16.22
C LEU A 84 -1.17 4.99 16.02
N THR A 85 0.04 4.71 16.50
CA THR A 85 0.61 3.36 16.42
C THR A 85 0.12 2.55 17.62
N SER A 86 -0.40 1.34 17.37
CA SER A 86 -0.87 0.45 18.44
C SER A 86 0.25 -0.51 18.87
N ALA A 87 0.03 -1.25 19.96
CA ALA A 87 0.94 -2.30 20.42
C ALA A 87 1.13 -3.44 19.40
N GLU A 88 0.22 -3.56 18.43
CA GLU A 88 0.27 -4.49 17.31
C GLU A 88 1.08 -3.94 16.11
N THR A 89 1.54 -2.68 16.17
CA THR A 89 2.45 -2.08 15.19
C THR A 89 3.91 -2.29 15.58
N MET A 90 4.62 -3.14 14.85
CA MET A 90 6.06 -3.33 15.00
C MET A 90 6.80 -2.28 14.17
N VAL A 91 7.61 -1.43 14.80
CA VAL A 91 8.35 -0.38 14.10
C VAL A 91 9.83 -0.74 13.98
N TYR A 92 10.33 -0.83 12.75
CA TYR A 92 11.72 -1.09 12.44
C TYR A 92 12.33 0.07 11.66
N SER A 93 13.55 0.43 12.03
CA SER A 93 14.48 1.18 11.20
C SER A 93 15.46 0.21 10.57
N SER A 94 15.75 0.35 9.29
CA SER A 94 16.80 -0.44 8.65
C SER A 94 17.84 0.48 7.98
N ASN A 95 18.87 0.85 8.73
CA ASN A 95 20.07 1.45 8.14
C ASN A 95 20.91 0.43 7.34
N LEU A 96 20.61 -0.88 7.46
CA LEU A 96 21.31 -1.97 6.80
C LEU A 96 20.44 -2.62 5.72
N LEU A 97 21.00 -2.77 4.52
CA LEU A 97 20.37 -3.40 3.36
C LEU A 97 20.96 -4.80 3.12
N PRO A 98 20.11 -5.84 2.89
CA PRO A 98 18.69 -5.89 3.22
C PRO A 98 18.53 -5.90 4.75
N PRO A 99 17.37 -5.49 5.30
CA PRO A 99 17.14 -5.63 6.73
C PRO A 99 17.25 -7.13 7.04
N PRO A 100 18.12 -7.55 7.98
CA PRO A 100 18.41 -8.97 8.21
C PRO A 100 17.16 -9.78 8.61
N ASP A 101 16.06 -9.12 8.95
CA ASP A 101 14.82 -9.72 9.41
C ASP A 101 13.64 -9.68 8.41
N ILE A 102 13.74 -9.00 7.26
CA ILE A 102 12.66 -9.13 6.25
C ILE A 102 12.43 -10.60 5.89
N PRO A 103 13.45 -11.43 5.59
CA PRO A 103 13.23 -12.83 5.24
C PRO A 103 12.48 -13.61 6.34
N ASN A 104 12.74 -13.31 7.61
CA ASN A 104 12.17 -14.03 8.75
C ASN A 104 10.67 -13.79 8.93
N PHE A 105 10.17 -12.59 8.61
CA PHE A 105 8.73 -12.29 8.69
C PHE A 105 8.04 -12.34 7.32
N SER A 106 8.80 -12.31 6.22
CA SER A 106 8.30 -12.27 4.84
C SER A 106 7.35 -13.40 4.50
N ASN A 107 7.53 -14.58 5.09
CA ASN A 107 6.65 -15.72 4.89
C ASN A 107 5.24 -15.50 5.47
N SER A 108 5.15 -14.70 6.54
CA SER A 108 3.90 -14.40 7.23
C SER A 108 3.18 -13.14 6.75
N ILE A 109 3.79 -12.36 5.85
CA ILE A 109 3.18 -11.13 5.29
C ILE A 109 2.17 -11.51 4.21
N SER A 110 0.95 -10.98 4.32
CA SER A 110 -0.15 -11.13 3.34
C SER A 110 -0.24 -9.92 2.41
N GLY A 111 0.24 -8.76 2.85
CA GLY A 111 0.20 -7.55 2.04
C GLY A 111 1.30 -6.56 2.40
N THR A 112 1.77 -5.82 1.40
CA THR A 112 2.77 -4.77 1.56
C THR A 112 2.27 -3.47 0.96
N LEU A 113 2.38 -2.37 1.69
CA LEU A 113 2.15 -1.01 1.21
C LEU A 113 3.49 -0.28 1.16
N ILE A 114 3.83 0.33 0.04
CA ILE A 114 5.06 1.12 -0.13
C ILE A 114 4.71 2.54 -0.55
N GLY A 115 5.32 3.53 0.09
CA GLY A 115 5.32 4.92 -0.37
C GLY A 115 4.83 6.00 0.59
N PRO A 116 3.92 5.76 1.57
CA PRO A 116 3.47 6.80 2.48
C PRO A 116 4.63 7.50 3.22
N GLY A 117 4.86 8.78 2.89
CA GLY A 117 5.92 9.58 3.48
C GLY A 117 7.34 9.14 3.13
N LEU A 118 7.55 8.36 2.05
CA LEU A 118 8.87 7.84 1.68
C LEU A 118 9.88 8.94 1.29
N SER A 119 9.43 10.10 0.81
CA SER A 119 10.25 11.14 0.19
C SER A 119 10.83 10.73 -1.17
N ARG A 120 11.21 11.75 -1.95
CA ARG A 120 11.80 11.63 -3.29
C ARG A 120 13.33 11.69 -3.26
N ALA A 121 13.92 11.69 -2.06
CA ALA A 121 15.36 11.62 -1.90
C ALA A 121 15.91 10.33 -2.53
N PRO A 122 17.02 10.37 -3.29
CA PRO A 122 17.58 9.19 -3.94
C PRO A 122 17.88 8.03 -2.98
N SER A 123 18.31 8.33 -1.75
CA SER A 123 18.57 7.33 -0.70
C SER A 123 17.30 6.57 -0.31
N SER A 124 16.21 7.28 -0.03
CA SER A 124 14.92 6.68 0.34
C SER A 124 14.33 5.83 -0.79
N GLN A 125 14.42 6.33 -2.02
CA GLN A 125 13.93 5.63 -3.20
C GLN A 125 14.73 4.36 -3.48
N SER A 126 16.06 4.43 -3.44
CA SER A 126 16.94 3.26 -3.61
C SER A 126 16.74 2.21 -2.51
N TRP A 127 16.56 2.66 -1.26
CA TRP A 127 16.22 1.78 -0.15
C TRP A 127 14.88 1.07 -0.37
N ALA A 128 13.83 1.80 -0.78
CA ALA A 128 12.53 1.22 -1.08
C ALA A 128 12.58 0.24 -2.27
N CYS A 129 13.39 0.49 -3.30
CA CYS A 129 13.65 -0.48 -4.37
C CYS A 129 14.29 -1.77 -3.83
N THR A 130 15.21 -1.65 -2.86
CA THR A 130 15.84 -2.82 -2.24
C THR A 130 14.82 -3.63 -1.42
N VAL A 131 13.96 -2.94 -0.65
CA VAL A 131 12.85 -3.58 0.08
C VAL A 131 11.90 -4.27 -0.89
N ALA A 132 11.46 -3.59 -1.95
CA ALA A 132 10.57 -4.12 -2.97
C ALA A 132 11.16 -5.37 -3.67
N SER A 133 12.45 -5.34 -4.01
CA SER A 133 13.17 -6.48 -4.61
C SER A 133 13.25 -7.69 -3.68
N SER A 134 13.29 -7.45 -2.37
CA SER A 134 13.41 -8.48 -1.34
C SER A 134 12.09 -9.16 -1.00
N LEU A 135 10.96 -8.67 -1.52
CA LEU A 135 9.66 -9.27 -1.27
C LEU A 135 9.54 -10.64 -1.96
N PRO A 136 9.12 -11.69 -1.24
CA PRO A 136 8.93 -13.01 -1.83
C PRO A 136 7.73 -12.98 -2.78
N PRO A 137 7.87 -13.53 -4.00
CA PRO A 137 6.77 -13.60 -4.95
C PRO A 137 5.70 -14.58 -4.46
N SER A 138 4.42 -14.20 -4.53
CA SER A 138 3.30 -15.08 -4.20
C SER A 138 1.97 -14.50 -4.68
N PRO A 139 1.06 -15.34 -5.22
CA PRO A 139 -0.28 -14.91 -5.61
C PRO A 139 -1.13 -14.44 -4.42
N SER A 140 -0.77 -14.82 -3.18
CA SER A 140 -1.49 -14.43 -1.97
C SER A 140 -0.88 -13.23 -1.25
N LYS A 141 0.13 -12.57 -1.84
CA LYS A 141 0.86 -11.45 -1.21
C LYS A 141 0.74 -10.17 -2.02
N CYS A 142 -0.29 -9.37 -1.75
CA CYS A 142 -0.54 -8.16 -2.53
C CYS A 142 0.49 -7.07 -2.19
N VAL A 143 0.96 -6.35 -3.21
CA VAL A 143 1.79 -5.14 -3.07
C VAL A 143 0.96 -3.94 -3.54
N VAL A 144 0.91 -2.90 -2.72
CA VAL A 144 0.24 -1.64 -3.01
C VAL A 144 1.28 -0.54 -3.09
N LEU A 145 1.29 0.23 -4.18
CA LEU A 145 2.11 1.43 -4.31
C LEU A 145 1.23 2.67 -4.19
N ASP A 146 1.62 3.58 -3.30
CA ASP A 146 0.97 4.87 -3.08
C ASP A 146 2.00 6.00 -3.04
N ALA A 147 1.54 7.24 -3.24
CA ALA A 147 2.32 8.46 -3.04
C ALA A 147 3.70 8.43 -3.71
N ASP A 148 4.78 8.66 -2.94
CA ASP A 148 6.15 8.75 -3.46
C ASP A 148 6.70 7.42 -4.01
N ALA A 149 6.02 6.28 -3.79
CA ALA A 149 6.39 5.03 -4.47
C ALA A 149 5.96 5.01 -5.94
N LEU A 150 4.99 5.84 -6.32
CA LEU A 150 4.56 6.05 -7.70
C LEU A 150 5.40 7.11 -8.43
N TRP A 151 6.47 7.61 -7.81
CA TRP A 151 7.34 8.61 -8.40
C TRP A 151 8.23 7.99 -9.48
N PRO A 152 8.09 8.38 -10.76
CA PRO A 152 8.75 7.68 -11.87
C PRO A 152 10.21 8.11 -12.06
N SER A 153 10.69 9.19 -11.44
CA SER A 153 12.03 9.74 -11.75
C SER A 153 13.19 9.08 -11.00
N SER A 154 12.93 8.03 -10.22
CA SER A 154 13.97 7.19 -9.63
C SER A 154 14.45 6.17 -10.69
N SER A 155 15.74 5.79 -10.68
CA SER A 155 16.28 4.81 -11.64
C SER A 155 17.07 3.70 -10.89
N PRO A 156 16.60 2.44 -10.91
CA PRO A 156 15.25 2.04 -11.31
C PRO A 156 14.19 2.62 -10.36
N SER A 157 12.99 2.88 -10.85
CA SER A 157 11.86 3.25 -9.99
C SER A 157 11.35 2.04 -9.20
N ILE A 158 10.62 2.28 -8.11
CA ILE A 158 10.03 1.21 -7.29
C ILE A 158 9.03 0.39 -8.13
N LEU A 159 8.25 1.07 -8.97
CA LEU A 159 7.35 0.43 -9.92
C LEU A 159 8.12 -0.48 -10.88
N GLU A 160 9.14 0.03 -11.57
CA GLU A 160 9.95 -0.77 -12.51
C GLU A 160 10.63 -1.96 -11.84
N THR A 161 11.07 -1.80 -10.58
CA THR A 161 11.66 -2.88 -9.79
C THR A 161 10.68 -4.04 -9.57
N LEU A 162 9.38 -3.74 -9.52
CA LEU A 162 8.32 -4.73 -9.34
C LEU A 162 7.75 -5.25 -10.66
N LEU A 163 8.20 -4.74 -11.82
CA LEU A 163 7.71 -5.18 -13.13
C LEU A 163 8.64 -6.22 -13.79
N PRO A 164 8.09 -7.26 -14.46
CA PRO A 164 6.67 -7.65 -14.43
C PRO A 164 6.26 -8.15 -13.03
N PRO A 165 5.02 -7.91 -12.59
CA PRO A 165 4.60 -8.22 -11.23
C PRO A 165 4.60 -9.73 -10.99
N ARG A 166 5.33 -10.15 -9.95
CA ARG A 166 5.40 -11.54 -9.48
C ARG A 166 4.39 -11.85 -8.36
N SER A 167 3.66 -10.82 -7.92
CA SER A 167 2.57 -10.87 -6.95
C SER A 167 1.50 -9.86 -7.38
N PRO A 168 0.26 -9.93 -6.85
CA PRO A 168 -0.75 -8.92 -7.12
C PRO A 168 -0.22 -7.51 -6.83
N LEU A 169 -0.28 -6.63 -7.83
CA LEU A 169 0.25 -5.26 -7.73
C LEU A 169 -0.86 -4.27 -8.00
N ILE A 170 -1.14 -3.41 -7.01
CA ILE A 170 -2.18 -2.38 -7.05
C ILE A 170 -1.53 -1.00 -6.95
N LEU A 171 -1.93 -0.08 -7.82
CA LEU A 171 -1.49 1.32 -7.80
C LEU A 171 -2.62 2.21 -7.28
N THR A 172 -2.31 3.20 -6.45
CA THR A 172 -3.32 4.13 -5.88
C THR A 172 -3.05 5.60 -6.20
N PRO A 173 -2.81 5.97 -7.48
CA PRO A 173 -2.42 7.32 -7.84
C PRO A 173 -3.53 8.34 -7.58
N ASN A 174 -3.15 9.53 -7.12
CA ASN A 174 -3.95 10.74 -7.35
C ASN A 174 -3.83 11.22 -8.81
N ILE A 175 -4.61 12.24 -9.20
CA ILE A 175 -4.60 12.77 -10.57
C ILE A 175 -3.22 13.25 -11.04
N VAL A 176 -2.39 13.79 -10.12
CA VAL A 176 -1.05 14.30 -10.46
C VAL A 176 -0.07 13.15 -10.67
N GLU A 177 -0.09 12.14 -9.80
CA GLU A 177 0.69 10.91 -9.93
C GLU A 177 0.30 10.13 -11.19
N PHE A 178 -1.01 10.03 -11.46
CA PHE A 178 -1.54 9.35 -12.64
C PHE A 178 -1.06 10.02 -13.93
N ASN A 179 -1.14 11.35 -14.02
CA ASN A 179 -0.60 12.11 -15.14
C ASN A 179 0.88 11.82 -15.41
N ARG A 180 1.67 11.72 -14.34
CA ARG A 180 3.09 11.36 -14.47
C ARG A 180 3.25 9.95 -15.01
N LEU A 181 2.56 8.97 -14.44
CA LEU A 181 2.60 7.58 -14.91
C LEU A 181 2.18 7.45 -16.37
N VAL A 182 1.12 8.15 -16.79
CA VAL A 182 0.69 8.22 -18.20
C VAL A 182 1.79 8.84 -19.05
N SER A 183 2.33 10.00 -18.68
CA SER A 183 3.39 10.65 -19.48
C SER A 183 4.65 9.80 -19.62
N THR A 184 4.97 8.98 -18.61
CA THR A 184 6.14 8.10 -18.60
C THR A 184 5.92 6.83 -19.40
N HIS A 185 4.73 6.20 -19.30
CA HIS A 185 4.51 4.85 -19.85
C HIS A 185 3.58 4.81 -21.09
N LEU A 186 2.84 5.89 -21.34
CA LEU A 186 1.92 6.11 -22.46
C LEU A 186 2.09 7.53 -23.05
N PRO A 187 3.28 7.88 -23.58
CA PRO A 187 3.57 9.24 -24.05
C PRO A 187 2.64 9.72 -25.17
N ASP A 188 2.05 8.81 -25.94
CA ASP A 188 1.15 9.12 -27.06
C ASP A 188 -0.30 9.43 -26.62
N SER A 189 -0.62 9.32 -25.32
CA SER A 189 -2.00 9.40 -24.79
C SER A 189 -2.26 10.65 -23.92
N SER A 190 -1.66 11.78 -24.26
CA SER A 190 -1.50 12.95 -23.38
C SER A 190 -2.75 13.85 -23.20
N ASN A 191 -3.81 13.66 -23.97
CA ASN A 191 -5.02 14.49 -23.87
C ASN A 191 -6.23 13.66 -23.46
N TYR A 192 -6.68 13.87 -22.22
CA TYR A 192 -7.97 13.36 -21.74
C TYR A 192 -8.69 14.50 -21.01
N GLU A 193 -9.92 14.79 -21.40
CA GLU A 193 -10.71 15.90 -20.81
C GLU A 193 -11.94 15.39 -20.07
N SER A 194 -12.45 14.19 -20.41
CA SER A 194 -13.64 13.61 -19.79
C SER A 194 -13.32 12.48 -18.78
N GLU A 195 -14.29 12.17 -17.91
CA GLU A 195 -14.21 11.02 -16.99
C GLU A 195 -14.16 9.67 -17.73
N SER A 196 -14.85 9.55 -18.87
CA SER A 196 -14.77 8.35 -19.72
C SER A 196 -13.36 8.14 -20.28
N ASP A 197 -12.69 9.23 -20.68
CA ASP A 197 -11.32 9.16 -21.19
C ASP A 197 -10.35 8.73 -20.09
N LYS A 198 -10.53 9.24 -18.85
CA LYS A 198 -9.75 8.81 -17.68
C LYS A 198 -9.90 7.31 -17.43
N ALA A 199 -11.11 6.79 -17.43
CA ALA A 199 -11.37 5.38 -17.20
C ALA A 199 -10.71 4.50 -18.27
N GLN A 200 -10.82 4.90 -19.55
CA GLN A 200 -10.17 4.19 -20.65
C GLN A 200 -8.64 4.25 -20.53
N LEU A 201 -8.09 5.40 -20.17
CA LEU A 201 -6.65 5.58 -19.98
C LEU A 201 -6.13 4.77 -18.78
N CYS A 202 -6.89 4.69 -17.68
CA CYS A 202 -6.58 3.78 -16.56
C CYS A 202 -6.52 2.32 -17.03
N LYS A 203 -7.50 1.86 -17.83
CA LYS A 203 -7.48 0.49 -18.40
C LYS A 203 -6.24 0.27 -19.27
N LEU A 204 -5.91 1.23 -20.14
CA LEU A 204 -4.73 1.17 -21.02
C LEU A 204 -3.43 1.12 -20.22
N LEU A 205 -3.29 1.98 -19.20
CA LEU A 205 -2.11 2.02 -18.34
C LEU A 205 -1.96 0.71 -17.55
N ARG A 206 -3.07 0.19 -17.00
CA ARG A 206 -3.10 -1.10 -16.31
C ARG A 206 -2.59 -2.23 -17.21
N ALA A 207 -3.11 -2.30 -18.43
CA ALA A 207 -2.72 -3.30 -19.42
C ALA A 207 -1.25 -3.14 -19.84
N LYS A 208 -0.78 -1.90 -20.05
CA LYS A 208 0.60 -1.57 -20.43
C LYS A 208 1.61 -2.01 -19.37
N LEU A 209 1.30 -1.76 -18.10
CA LEU A 209 2.16 -2.12 -16.96
C LEU A 209 1.93 -3.57 -16.49
N ASN A 210 0.92 -4.26 -17.03
CA ASN A 210 0.51 -5.59 -16.60
C ASN A 210 0.23 -5.69 -15.08
N VAL A 211 -0.29 -4.64 -14.47
CA VAL A 211 -0.63 -4.62 -13.03
C VAL A 211 -2.05 -5.13 -12.78
N HIS A 212 -2.31 -5.59 -11.56
CA HIS A 212 -3.57 -6.24 -11.22
C HIS A 212 -4.70 -5.22 -11.01
N GLY A 213 -4.37 -4.02 -10.53
CA GLY A 213 -5.34 -2.93 -10.44
C GLY A 213 -4.76 -1.54 -10.32
N ILE A 214 -5.58 -0.55 -10.69
CA ILE A 214 -5.32 0.87 -10.49
C ILE A 214 -6.57 1.50 -9.88
N ILE A 215 -6.37 2.22 -8.77
CA ILE A 215 -7.38 3.03 -8.08
C ILE A 215 -7.00 4.50 -8.28
N LEU A 216 -7.63 5.16 -9.24
CA LEU A 216 -7.41 6.58 -9.51
C LEU A 216 -8.29 7.41 -8.56
N LYS A 217 -7.63 8.11 -7.63
CA LYS A 217 -8.29 8.95 -6.61
C LYS A 217 -8.82 10.25 -7.21
N GLY A 218 -10.08 10.59 -6.92
CA GLY A 218 -10.74 11.80 -7.42
C GLY A 218 -12.06 12.12 -6.72
N PRO A 219 -12.88 13.05 -7.25
CA PRO A 219 -14.24 13.27 -6.75
C PRO A 219 -15.12 12.01 -6.82
N THR A 220 -14.84 11.16 -7.82
CA THR A 220 -15.30 9.79 -7.90
C THR A 220 -14.08 8.94 -8.21
N ASP A 221 -13.84 7.91 -7.41
CA ASP A 221 -12.69 7.03 -7.61
C ASP A 221 -12.96 6.06 -8.75
N ILE A 222 -12.01 5.98 -9.69
CA ILE A 222 -12.07 5.03 -10.80
C ILE A 222 -11.23 3.81 -10.42
N ILE A 223 -11.88 2.65 -10.31
CA ILE A 223 -11.23 1.38 -10.00
C ILE A 223 -11.19 0.53 -11.28
N THR A 224 -9.99 0.14 -11.69
CA THR A 224 -9.77 -0.77 -12.82
C THR A 224 -9.01 -2.00 -12.37
N THR A 225 -9.57 -3.19 -12.63
CA THR A 225 -8.96 -4.49 -12.31
C THR A 225 -8.86 -5.35 -13.56
N GLU A 226 -8.28 -6.54 -13.43
CA GLU A 226 -8.24 -7.55 -14.49
C GLU A 226 -9.62 -8.00 -15.00
N HIS A 227 -10.66 -7.90 -14.16
CA HIS A 227 -12.03 -8.27 -14.53
C HIS A 227 -12.79 -7.14 -15.26
N CYS A 228 -12.27 -5.92 -15.28
CA CYS A 228 -12.85 -4.83 -16.06
C CYS A 228 -12.51 -5.04 -17.55
N GLN A 229 -13.41 -5.67 -18.31
CA GLN A 229 -13.24 -5.85 -19.75
C GLN A 229 -13.09 -4.48 -20.46
N LEU A 230 -12.28 -4.47 -21.52
CA LEU A 230 -12.03 -3.29 -22.36
C LEU A 230 -13.32 -2.84 -23.05
#